data_AF-A0A496R697-F1
#
_entry.id   AF-A0A496R697-F1
#
_cell.length_a   1.000
_cell.length_b   1.000
_cell.length_c   1.000
_cell.angle_alpha   90.00
_cell.angle_beta   90.00
_cell.angle_gamma   90.00
#
_symmetry.space_group_name_H-M   'P 1'
#
loop_
_entity.id
_entity.type
_entity.pdbx_description
1 polymer ?
#
loop_
_entity_poly.entity_id
_entity_poly.type
_entity_poly.pdbx_seq_one_letter_code
_entity_poly.pdbx_strand_id
1 'polypeptide(L)'
;MVGLSGTGSAIGLVIGGTSVIGAVKKKPEAFGSSLVLSALPATQGLYGFVAFILFSGYVTPEMTVFQGALTLGAGIAMGLATLFSAIQQGKVCAAGISAMGSGHDVFGNTFILAVFPEFYAILALVVSILITGLM
;
A
#
# COMPACT_ATOMS: atom_id res chain seq x y z
N MET A 1 0.42 2.98 12.66
CA MET A 1 -0.25 2.08 11.71
C MET A 1 -1.09 2.88 10.73
N VAL A 2 -2.37 3.18 11.04
CA VAL A 2 -3.36 3.74 10.09
C VAL A 2 -2.93 5.06 9.45
N GLY A 3 -2.40 6.00 10.24
CA GLY A 3 -2.01 7.32 9.71
C GLY A 3 -1.00 7.21 8.57
N LEU A 4 0.14 6.57 8.84
CA LEU A 4 1.22 6.43 7.85
C LEU A 4 0.82 5.53 6.66
N SER A 5 0.14 4.41 6.92
CA SER A 5 -0.26 3.49 5.86
C SER A 5 -1.31 4.11 4.92
N GLY A 6 -2.29 4.82 5.49
CA GLY A 6 -3.30 5.56 4.73
C GLY A 6 -2.69 6.71 3.94
N THR A 7 -1.72 7.43 4.50
CA THR A 7 -0.95 8.45 3.76
C THR A 7 -0.21 7.84 2.57
N GLY A 8 0.45 6.69 2.75
CA GLY A 8 1.12 5.97 1.66
C GLY A 8 0.15 5.64 0.53
N SER A 9 -0.97 5.00 0.86
CA SER A 9 -2.00 4.67 -0.12
C SER A 9 -2.54 5.91 -0.83
N ALA A 10 -2.87 6.98 -0.10
CA ALA A 10 -3.37 8.20 -0.71
C ALA A 10 -2.37 8.77 -1.73
N ILE A 11 -1.08 8.82 -1.39
CA ILE A 11 -0.04 9.29 -2.31
C ILE A 11 0.09 8.36 -3.52
N GLY A 12 0.18 7.05 -3.30
CA GLY A 12 0.31 6.06 -4.37
C GLY A 12 -0.88 6.08 -5.35
N LEU A 13 -2.09 6.19 -4.81
CA LEU A 13 -3.34 6.31 -5.58
C LEU A 13 -3.37 7.58 -6.42
N VAL A 14 -2.90 8.72 -5.89
CA VAL A 14 -2.81 9.98 -6.65
C VAL A 14 -1.79 9.87 -7.78
N ILE A 15 -0.63 9.25 -7.54
CA ILE A 15 0.40 9.04 -8.57
C ILE A 15 -0.16 8.19 -9.74
N GLY A 16 -0.83 7.08 -9.42
CA GLY A 16 -1.48 6.25 -10.44
C GLY A 16 -2.65 6.97 -11.13
N GLY A 17 -3.55 7.58 -10.35
CA GLY A 17 -4.76 8.22 -10.84
C GLY A 17 -4.50 9.40 -11.79
N THR A 18 -3.51 10.24 -11.47
CA THR A 18 -3.08 11.33 -12.37
C THR A 18 -2.57 10.79 -13.71
N SER A 19 -1.89 9.65 -13.70
CA SER A 19 -1.43 8.97 -14.92
C SER A 19 -2.59 8.39 -15.74
N VAL A 20 -3.65 7.90 -15.09
CA VAL A 20 -4.89 7.47 -15.79
C VAL A 20 -5.46 8.61 -16.60
N ILE A 21 -5.61 9.80 -16.01
CA ILE A 21 -6.11 10.98 -16.70
C ILE A 21 -5.23 11.35 -17.90
N GLY A 22 -3.91 11.22 -17.77
CA GLY A 22 -2.97 11.42 -18.88
C GLY A 22 -3.13 10.40 -20.01
N ALA A 23 -3.31 9.12 -19.67
CA ALA A 23 -3.45 8.04 -20.63
C ALA A 23 -4.77 8.11 -21.40
N VAL A 24 -5.90 8.34 -20.72
CA VAL A 24 -7.22 8.35 -21.37
C VAL A 24 -7.44 9.53 -22.32
N LYS A 25 -6.69 10.63 -22.15
CA LYS A 25 -6.67 11.74 -23.13
C LYS A 25 -6.17 11.30 -24.50
N LYS A 26 -5.25 10.32 -24.54
CA LYS A 26 -4.66 9.79 -25.77
C LYS A 26 -5.37 8.52 -26.24
N LYS A 27 -5.78 7.68 -25.28
CA LYS A 27 -6.31 6.33 -25.54
C LYS A 27 -7.46 6.01 -24.58
N PRO A 28 -8.70 6.50 -24.84
CA PRO A 28 -9.84 6.34 -23.94
C PRO A 28 -10.15 4.90 -23.55
N GLU A 29 -9.95 3.96 -24.48
CA GLU A 29 -10.18 2.53 -24.28
C GLU A 29 -9.21 1.89 -23.25
N ALA A 30 -8.09 2.53 -22.94
CA ALA A 30 -7.15 2.06 -21.92
C ALA A 30 -7.62 2.36 -20.48
N PHE A 31 -8.76 3.03 -20.29
CA PHE A 31 -9.27 3.42 -18.98
C PHE A 31 -9.41 2.24 -18.01
N GLY A 32 -10.04 1.15 -18.43
CA GLY A 32 -10.28 -0.01 -17.57
C GLY A 32 -9.01 -0.60 -17.00
N SER A 33 -8.03 -0.92 -17.86
CA SER A 33 -6.73 -1.45 -17.44
C SER A 33 -5.94 -0.44 -16.59
N SER A 34 -6.03 0.84 -16.92
CA SER A 34 -5.34 1.91 -16.17
C SER A 34 -5.93 2.13 -14.78
N LEU A 35 -7.25 1.99 -14.63
CA LEU A 35 -7.95 2.06 -13.36
C LEU A 35 -7.54 0.93 -12.42
N VAL A 36 -7.37 -0.29 -12.94
CA VAL A 36 -6.91 -1.43 -12.14
C VAL A 36 -5.51 -1.16 -11.58
N LEU A 37 -4.57 -0.73 -12.43
CA LEU A 37 -3.20 -0.44 -11.98
C LEU A 37 -3.16 0.74 -11.00
N SER A 38 -3.96 1.79 -11.22
CA SER A 38 -3.94 2.96 -10.34
C SER A 38 -4.50 2.68 -8.95
N ALA A 39 -5.36 1.66 -8.80
CA ALA A 39 -5.98 1.27 -7.54
C ALA A 39 -5.10 0.34 -6.68
N LEU A 40 -4.05 -0.28 -7.24
CA LEU A 40 -3.20 -1.24 -6.52
C LEU A 40 -2.63 -0.69 -5.19
N PRO A 41 -2.18 0.58 -5.10
CA PRO A 41 -1.64 1.12 -3.85
C PRO A 41 -2.66 1.29 -2.70
N ALA A 42 -3.94 0.92 -2.88
CA ALA A 42 -4.94 0.99 -1.82
C ALA A 42 -4.72 -0.04 -0.70
N THR A 43 -4.06 -1.16 -0.99
CA THR A 43 -3.95 -2.29 -0.05
C THR A 43 -3.13 -1.95 1.19
N GLN A 44 -2.12 -1.08 1.07
CA GLN A 44 -1.28 -0.65 2.19
C GLN A 44 -2.09 0.00 3.31
N GLY A 45 -3.05 0.87 2.96
CA GLY A 45 -3.98 1.48 3.88
C GLY A 45 -4.83 0.44 4.61
N LEU A 46 -5.33 -0.56 3.87
CA LEU A 46 -6.09 -1.69 4.43
C LEU A 46 -5.23 -2.51 5.39
N TYR A 47 -3.96 -2.78 5.07
CA TYR A 47 -3.06 -3.53 5.96
C TYR A 47 -2.79 -2.79 7.26
N GLY A 48 -2.57 -1.47 7.22
CA GLY A 48 -2.43 -0.70 8.45
C GLY A 48 -3.72 -0.62 9.27
N PHE A 49 -4.89 -0.69 8.64
CA PHE A 49 -6.18 -0.81 9.33
C PHE A 49 -6.37 -2.19 9.97
N VAL A 50 -6.04 -3.26 9.27
CA VAL A 50 -6.06 -4.63 9.81
C VAL A 50 -5.10 -4.75 10.99
N ALA A 51 -3.87 -4.23 10.87
CA ALA A 51 -2.93 -4.19 11.98
C ALA A 51 -3.47 -3.42 13.20
N PHE A 52 -4.16 -2.30 12.98
CA PHE A 52 -4.84 -1.61 14.08
C PHE A 52 -5.87 -2.50 14.78
N ILE A 53 -6.72 -3.21 14.03
CA ILE A 53 -7.71 -4.14 14.61
C ILE A 53 -7.01 -5.21 15.44
N LEU A 54 -5.93 -5.82 14.92
CA LEU A 54 -5.17 -6.86 15.62
C LEU A 54 -4.66 -6.38 16.99
N PHE A 55 -4.15 -5.16 17.08
CA PHE A 55 -3.60 -4.63 18.34
C PHE A 55 -4.65 -3.98 19.25
N SER A 56 -5.80 -3.55 18.70
CA SER A 56 -6.82 -2.83 19.47
C SER A 56 -7.35 -3.60 20.69
N GLY A 57 -7.42 -4.93 20.59
CA GLY A 57 -7.87 -5.79 21.70
C GLY A 57 -6.89 -5.90 22.88
N TYR A 58 -5.63 -5.51 22.70
CA TYR A 58 -4.58 -5.62 23.72
C TYR A 58 -4.34 -4.31 24.48
N VAL A 59 -4.93 -3.20 24.04
CA VAL A 59 -4.76 -1.89 24.68
C VAL A 59 -5.78 -1.75 25.81
N THR A 60 -5.36 -2.10 27.03
CA THR A 60 -6.17 -1.99 28.25
C THR A 60 -5.44 -1.17 29.34
N PRO A 61 -6.13 -0.70 30.39
CA PRO A 61 -5.47 -0.02 31.52
C PRO A 61 -4.39 -0.86 32.23
N GLU A 62 -4.48 -2.18 32.14
CA GLU A 62 -3.55 -3.14 32.74
C GLU A 62 -2.33 -3.43 31.84
N MET A 63 -2.28 -2.86 30.64
CA MET A 63 -1.19 -3.07 29.68
C MET A 63 0.16 -2.64 30.27
N THR A 64 1.12 -3.55 30.23
CA THR A 64 2.48 -3.27 30.70
C THR A 64 3.20 -2.30 29.77
N VAL A 65 4.21 -1.60 30.29
CA VAL A 65 5.08 -0.72 29.47
C VAL A 65 5.74 -1.49 28.33
N PHE A 66 6.08 -2.77 28.56
CA PHE A 66 6.66 -3.65 27.53
C PHE A 66 5.68 -3.91 26.37
N GLN A 67 4.43 -4.29 26.67
CA GLN A 67 3.37 -4.46 25.66
C GLN A 67 3.06 -3.15 24.93
N GLY A 68 3.08 -2.02 25.64
CA GLY A 68 2.93 -0.69 25.05
C GLY A 68 4.05 -0.36 24.06
N ALA A 69 5.30 -0.69 24.40
CA ALA A 69 6.45 -0.52 23.53
C ALA A 69 6.38 -1.43 22.29
N LEU A 70 5.95 -2.69 22.45
CA LEU A 70 5.71 -3.62 21.33
C LEU A 70 4.64 -3.07 20.37
N THR A 71 3.52 -2.59 20.91
CA THR A 71 2.41 -2.02 20.12
C THR A 71 2.86 -0.78 19.35
N LEU A 72 3.61 0.12 19.98
CA LEU A 72 4.17 1.30 19.33
C LEU A 72 5.18 0.92 18.24
N GLY A 73 6.08 -0.02 18.54
CA GLY A 73 7.11 -0.50 17.62
C GLY A 73 6.50 -1.18 16.38
N ALA A 74 5.56 -2.10 16.58
CA ALA A 74 4.76 -2.70 15.50
C ALA A 74 4.07 -1.61 14.68
N GLY A 75 3.56 -0.58 15.37
CA GLY A 75 2.80 0.47 14.73
C GLY A 75 3.60 1.39 13.83
N ILE A 76 4.84 1.70 14.22
CA ILE A 76 5.79 2.48 13.43
C ILE A 76 6.34 1.63 12.28
N ALA A 77 6.77 0.39 12.55
CA ALA A 77 7.31 -0.51 11.54
C ALA A 77 6.30 -0.76 10.40
N MET A 78 5.03 -1.05 10.74
CA MET A 78 3.95 -1.14 9.76
C MET A 78 3.76 0.12 8.97
N GLY A 79 3.64 1.24 9.68
CA GLY A 79 3.31 2.51 9.07
C GLY A 79 4.37 2.94 8.06
N LEU A 80 5.65 2.80 8.40
CA LEU A 80 6.75 3.19 7.52
C LEU A 80 6.87 2.25 6.31
N ALA A 81 6.81 0.93 6.53
CA ALA A 81 6.90 -0.03 5.43
C ALA A 81 5.79 0.20 4.39
N THR A 82 4.55 0.35 4.86
CA THR A 82 3.38 0.58 4.01
C THR A 82 3.36 1.98 3.37
N LEU A 83 3.87 3.01 4.07
CA LEU A 83 4.04 4.36 3.52
C LEU A 83 4.95 4.33 2.28
N PHE A 84 6.15 3.78 2.43
CA PHE A 84 7.11 3.76 1.33
C PHE A 84 6.70 2.80 0.22
N SER A 85 6.19 1.61 0.55
CA SER A 85 5.80 0.62 -0.47
C SER A 85 4.67 1.14 -1.37
N ALA A 86 3.63 1.78 -0.81
CA ALA A 86 2.52 2.33 -1.59
C ALA A 86 2.99 3.42 -2.56
N ILE A 87 3.89 4.29 -2.12
CA ILE A 87 4.45 5.36 -2.97
C ILE A 87 5.21 4.75 -4.15
N GLN A 88 6.06 3.75 -3.90
CA GLN A 88 6.82 3.13 -4.99
C GLN A 88 5.93 2.30 -5.91
N GLN A 89 4.91 1.61 -5.36
CA GLN A 89 3.93 0.89 -6.16
C GLN A 89 3.16 1.84 -7.10
N GLY A 90 2.72 2.99 -6.57
CA GLY A 90 2.07 4.03 -7.36
C GLY A 90 2.93 4.50 -8.53
N LYS A 91 4.24 4.67 -8.33
CA LYS A 91 5.18 5.04 -9.41
C LYS A 91 5.32 3.96 -10.48
N VAL A 92 5.42 2.69 -10.08
CA VAL A 92 5.47 1.55 -11.03
C VAL A 92 4.19 1.52 -11.86
N CYS A 93 3.03 1.61 -11.22
CA CYS A 93 1.73 1.66 -11.89
C CYS A 93 1.61 2.86 -12.84
N ALA A 94 2.02 4.05 -12.40
CA ALA A 94 2.01 5.26 -13.22
C ALA A 94 2.86 5.13 -14.48
N ALA A 95 4.05 4.54 -14.38
CA ALA A 95 4.91 4.31 -15.54
C ALA A 95 4.23 3.38 -16.57
N GLY A 96 3.63 2.27 -16.11
CA GLY A 96 2.89 1.37 -16.98
C GLY A 96 1.66 1.99 -17.61
N ILE A 97 0.89 2.78 -16.85
CA ILE A 97 -0.27 3.52 -17.36
C ILE A 97 0.15 4.51 -18.46
N SER A 98 1.23 5.26 -18.25
CA SER A 98 1.76 6.19 -19.25
C SER A 98 2.19 5.48 -20.54
N ALA A 99 2.84 4.31 -20.42
CA ALA A 99 3.22 3.49 -21.56
C ALA A 99 1.99 2.92 -22.31
N MET A 100 0.98 2.45 -21.60
CA MET A 100 -0.29 2.02 -22.21
C MET A 100 -1.00 3.16 -22.94
N GLY A 101 -1.03 4.35 -22.36
CA GLY A 101 -1.55 5.56 -23.01
C GLY A 101 -0.75 5.99 -24.25
N SER A 102 0.47 5.47 -24.42
CA SER A 102 1.32 5.69 -25.61
C SER A 102 1.21 4.54 -26.63
N GLY A 103 0.32 3.57 -26.40
CA GLY A 103 0.04 2.48 -27.33
C GLY A 103 0.77 1.17 -27.04
N HIS A 104 1.55 1.07 -25.96
CA HIS A 104 2.25 -0.17 -25.60
C HIS A 104 1.39 -1.13 -24.80
N ASP A 105 1.49 -2.43 -25.08
CA ASP A 105 0.85 -3.48 -24.28
C ASP A 105 1.78 -3.95 -23.15
N VAL A 106 1.73 -3.25 -22.03
CA VAL A 106 2.60 -3.51 -20.86
C VAL A 106 1.83 -3.74 -19.56
N PHE A 107 0.52 -3.99 -19.66
CA PHE A 107 -0.33 -4.19 -18.47
C PHE A 107 0.20 -5.33 -17.59
N GLY A 108 0.37 -6.53 -18.16
CA GLY A 108 0.83 -7.71 -17.42
C GLY A 108 2.22 -7.52 -16.81
N ASN A 109 3.15 -6.94 -17.57
CA ASN A 109 4.50 -6.64 -17.08
C ASN A 109 4.46 -5.66 -15.90
N THR A 110 3.65 -4.59 -16.02
CA THR A 110 3.50 -3.60 -14.94
C THR A 110 2.87 -4.22 -13.71
N PHE A 111 1.86 -5.07 -13.88
CA PHE A 111 1.19 -5.77 -12.80
C PHE A 111 2.16 -6.64 -12.01
N ILE A 112 3.00 -7.43 -12.69
CA ILE A 112 4.04 -8.26 -12.07
C ILE A 112 5.03 -7.39 -11.30
N LEU A 113 5.51 -6.29 -11.88
CA LEU A 113 6.46 -5.39 -11.23
C LEU A 113 5.85 -4.69 -10.00
N ALA A 114 4.55 -4.40 -10.03
CA ALA A 114 3.82 -3.79 -8.91
C ALA A 114 3.69 -4.74 -7.70
N VAL A 115 3.92 -6.05 -7.87
CA VAL A 115 3.97 -7.01 -6.76
C VAL A 115 5.22 -6.84 -5.90
N PHE A 116 6.33 -6.32 -6.43
CA PHE A 116 7.55 -6.20 -5.62
C PHE A 116 7.39 -5.22 -4.45
N PRO A 117 6.85 -4.00 -4.61
CA PRO A 117 6.51 -3.16 -3.47
C PRO A 117 5.42 -3.79 -2.58
N GLU A 118 4.44 -4.48 -3.16
CA GLU A 118 3.37 -5.17 -2.43
C GLU A 118 3.91 -6.17 -1.41
N PHE A 119 4.91 -6.95 -1.82
CA PHE A 119 5.54 -7.97 -0.99
C PHE A 119 6.04 -7.41 0.35
N TYR A 120 6.68 -6.23 0.34
CA TYR A 120 7.17 -5.60 1.58
C TYR A 120 6.04 -5.09 2.49
N ALA A 121 4.90 -4.68 1.92
CA ALA A 121 3.72 -4.31 2.70
C ALA A 121 3.13 -5.53 3.42
N ILE A 122 3.03 -6.66 2.70
CA ILE A 122 2.56 -7.93 3.25
C ILE A 122 3.51 -8.43 4.34
N LEU A 123 4.82 -8.39 4.11
CA LEU A 123 5.80 -8.79 5.13
C LEU A 123 5.66 -7.97 6.41
N ALA A 124 5.42 -6.66 6.31
CA ALA A 124 5.18 -5.84 7.49
C ALA A 124 3.93 -6.31 8.25
N LEU A 125 2.83 -6.62 7.53
CA LEU A 125 1.61 -7.12 8.14
C LEU A 125 1.84 -8.46 8.85
N VAL A 126 2.58 -9.38 8.22
CA VAL A 126 2.96 -10.66 8.83
C VAL A 126 3.77 -10.44 10.11
N VAL A 127 4.77 -9.55 10.09
CA VAL A 127 5.54 -9.20 11.30
C VAL A 127 4.63 -8.66 12.40
N SER A 128 3.62 -7.86 12.05
CA SER A 128 2.64 -7.35 13.03
C SER A 128 1.82 -8.45 13.67
N ILE A 129 1.38 -9.44 12.87
CA ILE A 129 0.70 -10.62 13.37
C ILE A 129 1.63 -11.40 14.32
N LEU A 130 2.89 -11.60 13.95
CA LEU A 130 3.85 -12.31 14.81
C LEU A 130 4.10 -11.58 16.14
N ILE A 131 4.14 -10.25 16.15
CA ILE A 131 4.28 -9.46 17.38
C ILE A 131 3.08 -9.66 18.32
N THR A 132 1.86 -9.89 17.80
CA THR A 132 0.71 -10.20 18.68
C THR A 132 0.87 -11.48 19.49
N GLY A 133 1.72 -12.43 19.05
CA GLY A 133 2.08 -13.61 19.83
C GLY A 133 3.03 -13.34 21.00
N LEU A 134 3.58 -12.12 21.08
CA LEU A 134 4.44 -11.65 22.17
C LEU A 134 3.70 -10.73 23.16
N MET A 135 2.42 -10.44 22.88
CA MET A 135 1.53 -9.61 23.72
C MET A 135 0.97 -10.44 24.85
#